data_AF-A0A3B0PLC8-F1
#
_entry.id   AF-A0A3B0PLC8-F1
#
_cell.length_a   1.000
_cell.length_b   1.000
_cell.length_c   1.000
_cell.angle_alpha   90.00
_cell.angle_beta   90.00
_cell.angle_gamma   90.00
#
_symmetry.space_group_name_H-M   'P 1'
#
loop_
_entity.id
_entity.type
_entity.pdbx_description
1 polymer ?
#
loop_
_entity_poly.entity_id
_entity_poly.type
_entity_poly.pdbx_seq_one_letter_code
_entity_poly.pdbx_strand_id
1 'polypeptide(L)'
;MPTKEDLLLEKRRYGLPQTISFFEEKQLEKGTPVQKIIGYIEMQDVVIDVTHNVLIPRYETEELIIKVNNDNKGKTNLKVLDLCTGSGFIGLALKKANPTW
;
A
#
# COMPACT_ATOMS: atom_id res chain seq x y z
N MET A 1 -10.19 -8.18 -15.20
CA MET A 1 -10.88 -7.11 -14.45
C MET A 1 -11.13 -7.62 -13.04
N PRO A 2 -11.05 -6.77 -12.01
CA PRO A 2 -11.26 -7.18 -10.63
C PRO A 2 -12.65 -7.80 -10.45
N THR A 3 -12.73 -8.92 -9.74
CA THR A 3 -13.98 -9.65 -9.50
C THR A 3 -14.61 -9.29 -8.16
N LYS A 4 -15.85 -9.73 -7.95
CA LYS A 4 -16.50 -9.66 -6.63
C LYS A 4 -15.73 -10.48 -5.59
N GLU A 5 -15.15 -11.62 -5.98
CA GLU A 5 -14.32 -12.42 -5.08
C GLU A 5 -13.04 -11.68 -4.68
N ASP A 6 -12.38 -10.99 -5.61
CA ASP A 6 -11.18 -10.19 -5.32
C ASP A 6 -11.47 -9.12 -4.25
N LEU A 7 -12.60 -8.42 -4.39
CA LEU A 7 -12.98 -7.39 -3.42
C LEU A 7 -13.29 -7.99 -2.05
N LEU A 8 -14.00 -9.12 -2.00
CA LEU A 8 -14.31 -9.80 -0.73
C LEU A 8 -13.05 -10.34 -0.05
N LEU A 9 -12.08 -10.83 -0.82
CA LEU A 9 -10.78 -11.27 -0.31
C LEU A 9 -10.01 -10.10 0.30
N GLU A 10 -9.93 -8.97 -0.41
CA GLU A 10 -9.22 -7.79 0.10
C GLU A 10 -9.93 -7.18 1.32
N LYS A 11 -11.27 -7.17 1.35
CA LYS A 11 -12.04 -6.77 2.55
C LYS A 11 -11.75 -7.66 3.74
N ARG A 12 -11.68 -8.98 3.54
CA ARG A 12 -11.33 -9.94 4.59
C ARG A 12 -9.95 -9.65 5.19
N ARG A 13 -8.97 -9.29 4.34
CA ARG A 13 -7.61 -8.92 4.80
C ARG A 13 -7.62 -7.81 5.85
N TYR A 14 -8.50 -6.82 5.68
CA TYR A 14 -8.63 -5.68 6.60
C TYR A 14 -9.74 -5.83 7.65
N GLY A 15 -10.35 -7.02 7.78
CA GLY A 15 -11.44 -7.24 8.74
C GLY A 15 -12.72 -6.45 8.43
N LEU A 16 -12.92 -6.03 7.17
CA LEU A 16 -14.11 -5.30 6.74
C LEU A 16 -15.30 -6.25 6.53
N PRO A 17 -16.56 -5.75 6.58
CA PRO A 17 -17.74 -6.55 6.27
C PRO A 17 -17.65 -7.20 4.88
N GLN A 18 -17.83 -8.53 4.81
CA GLN A 18 -17.80 -9.31 3.55
C GLN A 18 -19.12 -9.17 2.76
N THR A 19 -19.59 -7.93 2.62
CA THR A 19 -20.76 -7.53 1.83
C THR A 19 -20.31 -6.57 0.73
N ILE A 20 -21.01 -6.54 -0.39
CA ILE A 20 -20.75 -5.60 -1.48
C ILE A 20 -21.89 -4.59 -1.54
N SER A 21 -21.56 -3.31 -1.40
CA SER A 21 -22.51 -2.21 -1.55
C SER A 21 -22.78 -1.90 -3.03
N PHE A 22 -23.88 -1.21 -3.30
CA PHE A 22 -24.20 -0.73 -4.65
C PHE A 22 -23.08 0.12 -5.27
N PHE A 23 -22.43 0.97 -4.46
CA PHE A 23 -21.32 1.79 -4.93
C PHE A 23 -20.12 0.93 -5.35
N GLU A 24 -19.75 -0.06 -4.54
CA GLU A 24 -18.62 -0.94 -4.82
C GLU A 24 -18.85 -1.79 -6.07
N GLU A 25 -20.07 -2.29 -6.25
CA GLU A 25 -20.46 -3.00 -7.48
C GLU A 25 -20.29 -2.12 -8.72
N LYS A 26 -20.69 -0.84 -8.65
CA LYS A 26 -20.49 0.12 -9.75
C LYS A 26 -19.02 0.41 -10.02
N GLN A 27 -18.14 0.35 -9.02
CA GLN A 27 -16.70 0.52 -9.23
C GLN A 27 -16.07 -0.73 -9.86
N LEU A 28 -16.49 -1.93 -9.47
CA LEU A 28 -16.05 -3.18 -10.10
C LEU A 28 -16.43 -3.23 -11.59
N GLU A 29 -17.64 -2.81 -11.94
CA GLU A 29 -18.10 -2.70 -13.35
C GLU A 29 -17.23 -1.75 -14.19
N LYS A 30 -16.64 -0.73 -13.57
CA LYS A 30 -15.69 0.20 -14.21
C LYS A 30 -14.27 -0.35 -14.31
N GLY A 31 -14.01 -1.53 -13.76
CA GLY A 31 -12.68 -2.12 -13.68
C GLY A 31 -11.76 -1.44 -12.65
N THR A 32 -12.32 -0.66 -11.71
CA THR A 32 -11.56 0.01 -10.66
C THR A 32 -10.87 -1.04 -9.78
N PRO A 33 -9.52 -0.98 -9.59
CA PRO A 33 -8.81 -1.93 -8.75
C PRO A 33 -9.38 -2.00 -7.33
N VAL A 34 -9.47 -3.20 -6.74
CA VAL A 34 -10.13 -3.40 -5.45
C VAL A 34 -9.53 -2.56 -4.32
N GLN A 35 -8.22 -2.32 -4.34
CA GLN A 35 -7.55 -1.45 -3.36
C GLN A 35 -7.96 0.02 -3.51
N LYS A 36 -8.28 0.48 -4.73
CA LYS A 36 -8.84 1.82 -4.96
C LYS A 36 -10.28 1.92 -4.45
N ILE A 37 -11.04 0.83 -4.54
CA ILE A 37 -12.41 0.75 -4.00
C ILE A 37 -12.39 0.83 -2.47
N ILE A 38 -11.46 0.12 -1.82
CA ILE A 38 -11.25 0.17 -0.36
C ILE A 38 -10.65 1.50 0.07
N GLY A 39 -9.80 2.09 -0.78
CA GLY A 39 -9.23 3.43 -0.61
C GLY A 39 -7.88 3.46 0.09
N TYR A 40 -7.44 2.35 0.68
CA TYR A 40 -6.13 2.27 1.32
C TYR A 40 -5.52 0.88 1.18
N ILE A 41 -4.23 0.80 1.49
CA ILE A 41 -3.53 -0.46 1.75
C ILE A 41 -2.69 -0.35 3.02
N GLU A 42 -2.33 -1.49 3.59
CA GLU A 42 -1.44 -1.59 4.74
C GLU A 42 -0.30 -2.57 4.44
N MET A 43 0.93 -2.06 4.42
CA MET A 43 2.17 -2.77 4.10
C MET A 43 3.31 -2.13 4.91
N GLN A 44 4.32 -2.89 5.35
CA GLN A 44 5.46 -2.39 6.14
C GLN A 44 5.06 -1.46 7.32
N ASP A 45 4.02 -1.83 8.07
CA ASP A 45 3.46 -1.08 9.21
C ASP A 45 3.07 0.38 8.91
N VAL A 46 2.78 0.68 7.65
CA VAL A 46 2.24 1.98 7.21
C VAL A 46 0.93 1.79 6.45
N VAL A 47 -0.02 2.70 6.71
CA VAL A 47 -1.28 2.80 5.97
C VAL A 47 -1.12 3.86 4.90
N ILE A 48 -1.37 3.49 3.65
CA ILE A 48 -1.22 4.37 2.49
C ILE A 48 -2.60 4.61 1.87
N ASP A 49 -3.00 5.88 1.82
CA ASP A 49 -4.19 6.31 1.06
C ASP A 49 -3.90 6.14 -0.44
N VAL A 50 -4.69 5.30 -1.09
CA VAL A 50 -4.64 5.07 -2.53
C VAL A 50 -5.87 5.60 -3.26
N THR A 51 -6.77 6.36 -2.64
CA THR A 51 -7.96 6.93 -3.31
C THR A 51 -7.61 7.88 -4.47
N HIS A 52 -6.44 8.52 -4.44
CA HIS A 52 -5.97 9.48 -5.44
C HIS A 52 -5.32 8.83 -6.67
N ASN A 53 -4.88 9.63 -7.65
CA ASN A 53 -4.14 9.17 -8.83
C ASN A 53 -2.68 8.80 -8.51
N VAL A 54 -2.51 7.76 -7.68
CA VAL A 54 -1.20 7.21 -7.29
C VAL A 54 -1.12 5.72 -7.65
N LEU A 55 0.11 5.22 -7.87
CA LEU A 55 0.34 3.79 -8.02
C LEU A 55 0.04 3.08 -6.70
N ILE A 56 -0.69 1.97 -6.76
CA ILE A 56 -0.89 1.07 -5.61
C ILE A 56 0.44 0.37 -5.34
N PRO A 57 1.03 0.48 -4.13
CA PRO A 57 2.24 -0.24 -3.80
C PRO A 57 2.15 -1.75 -4.06
N ARG A 58 3.29 -2.34 -4.46
CA ARG A 58 3.40 -3.75 -4.86
C ARG A 58 4.31 -4.51 -3.91
N TYR A 59 4.14 -5.82 -3.79
CA TYR A 59 4.92 -6.64 -2.85
C TYR A 59 6.42 -6.60 -3.13
N GLU A 60 6.82 -6.50 -4.40
CA GLU A 60 8.21 -6.31 -4.81
C GLU A 60 8.81 -5.01 -4.26
N THR A 61 7.98 -4.00 -3.95
CA THR A 61 8.42 -2.77 -3.29
C THR A 61 8.71 -3.00 -1.80
N GLU A 62 8.02 -3.94 -1.13
CA GLU A 62 8.40 -4.34 0.24
C GLU A 62 9.77 -5.02 0.27
N GLU A 63 10.04 -5.90 -0.70
CA GLU A 63 11.33 -6.58 -0.81
C GLU A 63 12.49 -5.57 -0.95
N LEU A 64 12.28 -4.49 -1.72
CA LEU A 64 13.22 -3.38 -1.83
C LEU A 64 13.47 -2.71 -0.47
N ILE A 65 12.40 -2.39 0.29
CA ILE A 65 12.50 -1.77 1.61
C ILE A 65 13.27 -2.67 2.59
N ILE A 66 12.95 -3.96 2.60
CA ILE A 66 13.65 -4.96 3.42
C ILE A 66 15.14 -5.00 3.06
N LYS A 67 15.47 -5.02 1.76
CA LYS A 67 16.85 -4.99 1.29
C LYS A 67 17.59 -3.73 1.73
N VAL A 68 16.99 -2.56 1.56
CA VAL A 68 17.59 -1.27 1.96
C VAL A 68 17.87 -1.22 3.47
N ASN A 69 16.94 -1.72 4.29
CA ASN A 69 17.13 -1.83 5.74
C ASN A 69 18.27 -2.78 6.10
N ASN A 70 18.34 -3.94 5.45
CA ASN A 70 19.41 -4.93 5.69
C ASN A 70 20.79 -4.39 5.30
N ASP A 71 20.91 -3.74 4.14
CA ASP A 71 22.18 -3.18 3.64
C ASP A 71 22.69 -2.00 4.50
N ASN A 72 21.82 -1.41 5.33
CA ASN A 72 22.13 -0.26 6.18
C ASN A 72 21.92 -0.53 7.68
N LYS A 73 21.86 -1.79 8.09
CA LYS A 73 21.65 -2.19 9.49
C LYS A 73 22.68 -1.54 10.41
N GLY A 74 22.19 -0.87 11.47
CA GLY A 74 23.02 -0.20 12.48
C GLY A 74 23.51 1.19 12.09
N LYS A 75 23.26 1.67 10.86
CA LYS A 75 23.55 3.07 10.49
C LYS A 75 22.50 4.01 11.08
N THR A 76 22.93 5.23 11.40
CA THR A 76 22.09 6.31 11.95
C THR A 76 22.33 7.61 11.18
N ASN A 77 21.40 8.56 11.28
CA ASN A 77 21.47 9.87 10.62
C ASN A 77 21.64 9.79 9.08
N LEU A 78 21.00 8.80 8.46
CA LEU A 78 21.02 8.63 7.01
C LEU A 78 20.04 9.59 6.34
N LYS A 79 20.55 10.39 5.40
CA LYS A 79 19.69 11.21 4.54
C LYS A 79 19.22 10.39 3.35
N VAL A 80 17.93 10.10 3.28
CA VAL A 80 17.31 9.33 2.21
C VAL A 80 16.50 10.25 1.29
N LEU A 81 16.63 10.03 -0.02
CA LEU A 81 15.82 10.67 -1.06
C LEU A 81 14.99 9.60 -1.77
N ASP A 82 13.67 9.74 -1.73
CA ASP A 82 12.73 8.87 -2.44
C ASP A 82 12.25 9.59 -3.72
N LEU A 83 12.80 9.17 -4.87
CA LEU A 83 12.48 9.77 -6.17
C LEU A 83 11.24 9.13 -6.77
N CYS A 84 10.36 9.95 -7.34
CA CYS A 84 9.09 9.48 -7.92
C CYS A 84 8.22 8.72 -6.91
N THR A 85 8.23 9.18 -5.65
CA THR A 85 7.63 8.51 -4.47
C THR A 85 6.15 8.12 -4.63
N GLY A 86 5.41 8.77 -5.54
CA GLY A 86 4.03 8.43 -5.84
C GLY A 86 3.14 8.52 -4.61
N SER A 87 2.71 7.37 -4.09
CA SER A 87 1.90 7.28 -2.87
C SER A 87 2.66 7.56 -1.58
N GLY A 88 3.99 7.74 -1.63
CA GLY A 88 4.82 7.97 -0.44
C GLY A 88 5.35 6.69 0.22
N PHE A 89 4.99 5.51 -0.31
CA PHE A 89 5.15 4.24 0.40
C PHE A 89 6.58 3.95 0.86
N ILE A 90 7.58 4.08 -0.02
CA ILE A 90 8.98 3.73 0.30
C ILE A 90 9.52 4.65 1.40
N GLY A 91 9.44 5.97 1.21
CA GLY A 91 9.91 6.94 2.20
C GLY A 91 9.22 6.81 3.56
N LEU A 92 7.90 6.64 3.56
CA LEU A 92 7.12 6.49 4.80
C LEU A 92 7.48 5.19 5.54
N ALA A 93 7.58 4.07 4.84
CA ALA A 93 7.95 2.78 5.43
C ALA A 93 9.38 2.82 6.00
N LEU A 94 10.34 3.39 5.27
CA LEU A 94 11.72 3.53 5.76
C LEU A 94 11.81 4.43 7.00
N LYS A 95 11.09 5.56 7.04
CA LYS A 95 11.06 6.44 8.21
C LYS A 95 10.37 5.81 9.41
N LYS A 96 9.31 5.03 9.18
CA LYS A 96 8.60 4.26 10.22
C LYS A 96 9.49 3.21 10.85
N ALA A 97 10.21 2.43 10.04
CA ALA A 97 11.12 1.38 10.50
C ALA A 97 12.41 1.93 11.12
N ASN A 98 12.88 3.11 10.67
CA ASN A 98 14.13 3.72 11.12
C ASN A 98 13.92 5.18 11.57
N PRO A 99 13.39 5.43 12.78
CA PRO A 99 13.14 6.79 13.26
C PRO A 99 14.39 7.67 13.33
N THR A 100 15.58 7.07 13.48
CA THR A 100 16.89 7.72 13.62
C THR A 100 17.60 8.02 12.30
N TRP A 101 17.00 7.69 11.15
CA TRP A 101 17.47 8.15 9.85
C TRP A 101 17.06 9.60 9.62
#